data_AF-A0A5D2JBT9-F1
#
_entry.id   AF-A0A5D2JBT9-F1
#
_cell.length_a   1.000
_cell.length_b   1.000
_cell.length_c   1.000
_cell.angle_alpha   90.00
_cell.angle_beta   90.00
_cell.angle_gamma   90.00
#
_symmetry.space_group_name_H-M   'P 1'
#
loop_
_entity.id
_entity.type
_entity.pdbx_description
1 polymer ?
#
loop_
_entity_poly.entity_id
_entity_poly.type
_entity_poly.pdbx_seq_one_letter_code
_entity_poly.pdbx_strand_id
1 'polypeptide(L)'
;MLPPFAIQSEETRAMARHCTVGIEPRISAERLILLDTQSVFSPSVLSEIMRPDGSSTVSVLSGESLSAELAHEIMNIQLGVLLASICHILLVVSEGVHDNSMWHMMLTVDLLKHGIPDPSCITPLHSQSSTLGLHKEGKDKVHEVEEYIGTPVFVHTKLQDQDLSPPNIVQTKKALLQYFGSSSFMRRKCANKPTDQPAMTQINAKDTELLDLLMIPYKNKDDSPEAQCESYVSSLWKLRDQVLSMNCPSFTRNVSERDWLKSSAKIWELVKSSPIIAEYSRTLLSSGMFRR
;
A
#
# COMPACT_ATOMS: atom_id res chain seq x y z
N MET A 1 -21.08 -18.66 5.51
CA MET A 1 -21.15 -17.64 4.45
C MET A 1 -19.97 -17.85 3.52
N LEU A 2 -20.12 -17.60 2.22
CA LEU A 2 -18.99 -17.56 1.30
C LEU A 2 -18.12 -16.32 1.61
N PRO A 3 -16.80 -16.39 1.40
CA PRO A 3 -15.95 -15.22 1.56
C PRO A 3 -16.36 -14.12 0.57
N PRO A 4 -16.21 -12.83 0.94
CA PRO A 4 -16.60 -11.71 0.09
C PRO A 4 -15.70 -11.57 -1.14
N PHE A 5 -14.47 -12.09 -1.09
CA PHE A 5 -13.53 -12.14 -2.20
C PHE A 5 -13.27 -13.60 -2.58
N ALA A 6 -12.92 -13.82 -3.85
CA ALA A 6 -12.52 -15.15 -4.30
C ALA A 6 -11.25 -15.60 -3.57
N ILE A 7 -11.25 -16.84 -3.10
CA ILE A 7 -10.07 -17.45 -2.48
C ILE A 7 -9.47 -18.46 -3.46
N GLN A 8 -8.14 -18.64 -3.38
CA GLN A 8 -7.43 -19.59 -4.23
C GLN A 8 -7.99 -21.00 -4.01
N SER A 9 -8.42 -21.66 -5.11
CA SER A 9 -8.85 -23.05 -5.09
C SER A 9 -7.65 -24.00 -5.10
N GLU A 10 -7.87 -25.26 -4.74
CA GLU A 10 -6.81 -26.28 -4.83
C GLU A 10 -6.32 -26.47 -6.27
N GLU A 11 -7.21 -26.35 -7.25
CA GLU A 11 -6.88 -26.42 -8.68
C GLU A 11 -6.00 -25.25 -9.11
N THR A 12 -6.39 -24.02 -8.77
CA THR A 12 -5.60 -22.80 -9.07
C THR A 12 -4.22 -22.87 -8.44
N ARG A 13 -4.14 -23.39 -7.20
CA ARG A 13 -2.87 -23.62 -6.50
C ARG A 13 -2.01 -24.68 -7.19
N ALA A 14 -2.60 -25.80 -7.61
CA ALA A 14 -1.90 -26.86 -8.33
C ALA A 14 -1.36 -26.39 -9.69
N MET A 15 -2.06 -25.44 -10.34
CA MET A 15 -1.62 -24.81 -11.58
C MET A 15 -0.66 -23.61 -11.36
N ALA A 16 -0.27 -23.30 -10.12
CA ALA A 16 0.55 -22.13 -9.77
C ALA A 16 0.02 -20.80 -10.36
N ARG A 17 -1.31 -20.63 -10.39
CA ARG A 17 -1.97 -19.42 -10.88
C ARG A 17 -2.36 -18.49 -9.74
N HIS A 18 -2.42 -17.20 -10.03
CA HIS A 18 -3.05 -16.21 -9.15
C HIS A 18 -4.58 -16.32 -9.24
N CYS A 19 -5.25 -15.81 -8.20
CA CYS A 19 -6.71 -15.78 -8.12
C CYS A 19 -7.26 -14.40 -8.50
N THR A 20 -6.75 -13.35 -7.85
CA THR A 20 -7.21 -11.97 -8.03
C THR A 20 -6.47 -11.32 -9.20
N VAL A 21 -7.23 -10.68 -10.11
CA VAL A 21 -6.72 -9.92 -11.26
C VAL A 21 -7.15 -8.47 -11.11
N GLY A 22 -6.22 -7.52 -11.16
CA GLY A 22 -6.52 -6.10 -10.99
C GLY A 22 -6.94 -5.73 -9.57
N ILE A 23 -8.00 -4.94 -9.43
CA ILE A 23 -8.55 -4.48 -8.14
C ILE A 23 -10.04 -4.80 -8.10
N GLU A 24 -10.48 -5.59 -7.12
CA GLU A 24 -11.88 -5.94 -6.89
C GLU A 24 -12.47 -5.11 -5.73
N PRO A 25 -13.40 -4.18 -5.99
CA PRO A 25 -14.07 -3.43 -4.94
C PRO A 25 -15.28 -4.18 -4.36
N ARG A 26 -15.45 -4.13 -3.05
CA ARG A 26 -16.66 -4.59 -2.31
C ARG A 26 -17.09 -3.51 -1.33
N ILE A 27 -18.39 -3.45 -1.03
CA ILE A 27 -18.95 -2.52 -0.04
C ILE A 27 -19.69 -3.34 1.03
N SER A 28 -19.38 -3.10 2.30
CA SER A 28 -20.05 -3.75 3.44
C SER A 28 -21.40 -3.10 3.77
N ALA A 29 -22.19 -3.72 4.65
CA ALA A 29 -23.44 -3.15 5.15
C ALA A 29 -23.21 -1.86 5.94
N GLU A 30 -22.06 -1.73 6.58
CA GLU A 30 -21.58 -0.57 7.35
C GLU A 30 -20.92 0.49 6.48
N ARG A 31 -21.07 0.40 5.13
CA ARG A 31 -20.50 1.35 4.15
C ARG A 31 -18.97 1.39 4.13
N LEU A 32 -18.31 0.29 4.48
CA LEU A 32 -16.87 0.14 4.30
C LEU A 32 -16.56 -0.28 2.86
N ILE A 33 -15.71 0.48 2.17
CA ILE A 33 -15.19 0.13 0.86
C ILE A 33 -13.93 -0.72 1.07
N LEU A 34 -13.97 -1.96 0.60
CA LEU A 34 -12.86 -2.92 0.64
C LEU A 34 -12.33 -3.10 -0.78
N LEU A 35 -11.00 -3.03 -0.94
CA LEU A 35 -10.33 -3.26 -2.22
C LEU A 35 -9.42 -4.47 -2.06
N ASP A 36 -9.77 -5.59 -2.72
CA ASP A 36 -8.84 -6.70 -2.89
C ASP A 36 -8.03 -6.49 -4.18
N THR A 37 -6.75 -6.85 -4.18
CA THR A 37 -5.86 -6.53 -5.30
C THR A 37 -5.10 -7.76 -5.76
N GLN A 38 -4.69 -7.74 -7.03
CA GLN A 38 -3.68 -8.68 -7.53
C GLN A 38 -2.45 -8.67 -6.63
N SER A 39 -1.79 -9.82 -6.51
CA SER A 39 -0.58 -9.93 -5.71
C SER A 39 0.59 -9.20 -6.37
N VAL A 40 1.36 -8.49 -5.54
CA VAL A 40 2.65 -7.93 -5.93
C VAL A 40 3.71 -9.03 -5.97
N PHE A 41 4.78 -8.83 -6.75
CA PHE A 41 5.86 -9.81 -6.94
C PHE A 41 5.40 -11.18 -7.46
N SER A 42 4.25 -11.26 -8.14
CA SER A 42 3.66 -12.52 -8.57
C SER A 42 4.31 -13.09 -9.85
N PRO A 43 4.97 -14.26 -9.79
CA PRO A 43 5.54 -14.89 -10.98
C PRO A 43 4.47 -15.28 -12.00
N SER A 44 3.27 -15.63 -11.53
CA SER A 44 2.16 -15.99 -12.40
C SER A 44 1.59 -14.80 -13.18
N VAL A 45 1.59 -13.60 -12.59
CA VAL A 45 1.21 -12.35 -13.28
C VAL A 45 2.31 -11.97 -14.29
N LEU A 46 3.57 -12.06 -13.88
CA LEU A 46 4.70 -11.84 -14.79
C LEU A 46 4.65 -12.79 -16.01
N SER A 47 4.39 -14.08 -15.78
CA SER A 47 4.26 -15.07 -16.85
C SER A 47 3.11 -14.78 -17.81
N GLU A 48 2.02 -14.19 -17.33
CA GLU A 48 0.88 -13.83 -18.19
C GLU A 48 1.19 -12.61 -19.07
N ILE A 49 1.93 -11.64 -18.53
CA ILE A 49 2.25 -10.42 -19.29
C ILE A 49 3.49 -10.58 -20.18
N MET A 50 4.31 -11.61 -20.00
CA MET A 50 5.55 -11.80 -20.75
C MET A 50 5.30 -12.40 -22.14
N ARG A 51 5.72 -11.67 -23.19
CA ARG A 51 5.77 -12.19 -24.56
C ARG A 51 6.96 -13.14 -24.74
N PRO A 52 6.97 -13.98 -25.80
CA PRO A 52 8.09 -14.87 -26.10
C PRO A 52 9.45 -14.17 -26.31
N ASP A 53 9.44 -12.88 -26.66
CA ASP A 53 10.63 -12.04 -26.83
C ASP A 53 11.10 -11.36 -25.53
N GLY A 54 10.47 -11.68 -24.39
CA GLY A 54 10.74 -11.08 -23.09
C GLY A 54 10.13 -9.68 -22.90
N SER A 55 9.44 -9.12 -23.90
CA SER A 55 8.75 -7.85 -23.78
C SER A 55 7.41 -7.98 -23.05
N SER A 56 6.93 -6.88 -22.46
CA SER A 56 5.60 -6.85 -21.83
C SER A 56 4.48 -6.74 -22.87
N THR A 57 3.41 -7.51 -22.68
CA THR A 57 2.14 -7.36 -23.40
C THR A 57 1.41 -6.07 -23.04
N VAL A 58 1.69 -5.52 -21.85
CA VAL A 58 1.06 -4.32 -21.29
C VAL A 58 1.99 -3.12 -21.44
N SER A 59 1.46 -2.00 -21.95
CA SER A 59 2.14 -0.70 -21.93
C SER A 59 1.86 -0.02 -20.59
N VAL A 60 2.88 0.02 -19.73
CA VAL A 60 2.78 0.55 -18.36
C VAL A 60 3.07 2.05 -18.30
N LEU A 61 4.04 2.49 -19.09
CA LEU A 61 4.39 3.89 -19.32
C LEU A 61 3.99 4.25 -20.74
N SER A 62 3.31 5.39 -20.91
CA SER A 62 2.70 5.81 -22.17
C SER A 62 3.70 5.78 -23.33
N GLY A 63 3.57 4.79 -24.21
CA GLY A 63 4.32 4.69 -25.47
C GLY A 63 5.68 3.97 -25.41
N GLU A 64 6.14 3.50 -24.24
CA GLU A 64 7.44 2.82 -24.11
C GLU A 64 7.29 1.29 -24.04
N SER A 65 8.07 0.56 -24.86
CA SER A 65 8.15 -0.90 -24.80
C SER A 65 9.15 -1.33 -23.73
N LEU A 66 8.67 -1.83 -22.60
CA LEU A 66 9.50 -2.33 -21.50
C LEU A 66 9.67 -3.86 -21.57
N SER A 67 10.72 -4.37 -20.91
CA SER A 67 10.79 -5.81 -20.60
C SER A 67 9.63 -6.19 -19.68
N ALA A 68 9.19 -7.44 -19.72
CA ALA A 68 8.11 -7.93 -18.88
C ALA A 68 8.43 -7.75 -17.38
N GLU A 69 9.67 -7.98 -16.97
CA GLU A 69 10.12 -7.83 -15.59
C GLU A 69 10.03 -6.38 -15.10
N LEU A 70 10.53 -5.43 -15.89
CA LEU A 70 10.44 -4.01 -15.54
C LEU A 70 8.99 -3.52 -15.57
N ALA A 71 8.21 -3.95 -16.57
CA ALA A 71 6.78 -3.63 -16.62
C ALA A 71 6.07 -4.12 -15.36
N HIS A 72 6.34 -5.35 -14.93
CA HIS A 72 5.78 -5.92 -13.71
C HIS A 72 6.19 -5.13 -12.45
N GLU A 73 7.46 -4.73 -12.35
CA GLU A 73 7.94 -3.89 -11.25
C GLU A 73 7.22 -2.54 -11.19
N ILE A 74 7.10 -1.84 -12.33
CA ILE A 74 6.41 -0.56 -12.40
C ILE A 74 4.90 -0.72 -12.14
N MET A 75 4.28 -1.80 -12.61
CA MET A 75 2.86 -2.11 -12.30
C MET A 75 2.63 -2.27 -10.80
N ASN A 76 3.52 -2.96 -10.09
CA ASN A 76 3.42 -3.13 -8.63
C ASN A 76 3.55 -1.78 -7.92
N ILE A 77 4.50 -0.94 -8.33
CA ILE A 77 4.69 0.40 -7.78
C ILE A 77 3.46 1.29 -8.04
N GLN A 78 2.94 1.31 -9.27
CA GLN A 78 1.75 2.08 -9.63
C GLN A 78 0.52 1.64 -8.81
N LEU A 79 0.34 0.34 -8.59
CA LEU A 79 -0.69 -0.19 -7.72
C LEU A 79 -0.52 0.31 -6.28
N GLY A 80 0.68 0.21 -5.72
CA GLY A 80 0.98 0.70 -4.37
C GLY A 80 0.73 2.20 -4.21
N VAL A 81 1.17 3.03 -5.17
CA VAL A 81 0.95 4.48 -5.18
C VAL A 81 -0.53 4.82 -5.27
N LEU A 82 -1.29 4.12 -6.12
CA LEU A 82 -2.74 4.32 -6.22
C LEU A 82 -3.41 4.04 -4.88
N LEU A 83 -3.19 2.86 -4.29
CA LEU A 83 -3.82 2.46 -3.03
C LEU A 83 -3.44 3.39 -1.88
N ALA A 84 -2.16 3.75 -1.76
CA ALA A 84 -1.69 4.70 -0.74
C ALA A 84 -2.29 6.10 -0.91
N SER A 85 -2.78 6.46 -2.09
CA SER A 85 -3.40 7.76 -2.38
C SER A 85 -4.92 7.78 -2.17
N ILE A 86 -5.60 6.64 -2.31
CA ILE A 86 -7.08 6.59 -2.28
C ILE A 86 -7.66 5.86 -1.06
N CYS A 87 -6.85 5.11 -0.30
CA CYS A 87 -7.29 4.35 0.86
C CYS A 87 -6.96 5.06 2.17
N HIS A 88 -7.82 4.89 3.16
CA HIS A 88 -7.54 5.31 4.54
C HIS A 88 -6.57 4.38 5.26
N ILE A 89 -6.76 3.08 5.07
CA ILE A 89 -5.94 2.00 5.62
C ILE A 89 -5.44 1.15 4.46
N LEU A 90 -4.15 0.85 4.47
CA LEU A 90 -3.52 -0.06 3.52
C LEU A 90 -2.98 -1.27 4.29
N LEU A 91 -3.62 -2.43 4.13
CA LEU A 91 -3.10 -3.66 4.71
C LEU A 91 -1.92 -4.17 3.85
N VAL A 92 -0.72 -4.14 4.42
CA VAL A 92 0.50 -4.64 3.79
C VAL A 92 0.73 -6.06 4.29
N VAL A 93 0.25 -7.04 3.52
CA VAL A 93 0.24 -8.45 3.93
C VAL A 93 1.47 -9.17 3.37
N SER A 94 2.25 -9.79 4.26
CA SER A 94 3.42 -10.60 3.92
C SER A 94 3.33 -11.99 4.55
N GLU A 95 4.06 -12.95 3.96
CA GLU A 95 4.23 -14.29 4.51
C GLU A 95 5.55 -14.37 5.28
N GLY A 96 5.51 -14.82 6.54
CA GLY A 96 6.70 -14.88 7.40
C GLY A 96 7.08 -13.53 8.02
N VAL A 97 8.26 -13.47 8.66
CA VAL A 97 8.75 -12.30 9.40
C VAL A 97 9.84 -11.47 8.69
N HIS A 98 10.27 -11.90 7.50
CA HIS A 98 11.42 -11.35 6.79
C HIS A 98 11.10 -11.00 5.33
N ASP A 99 10.13 -10.11 5.13
CA ASP A 99 9.77 -9.64 3.78
C ASP A 99 10.35 -8.24 3.50
N ASN A 100 11.67 -8.19 3.34
CA ASN A 100 12.38 -6.95 3.02
C ASN A 100 11.95 -6.36 1.67
N SER A 101 11.51 -7.21 0.73
CA SER A 101 11.06 -6.79 -0.60
C SER A 101 9.78 -5.95 -0.49
N MET A 102 8.81 -6.40 0.31
CA MET A 102 7.61 -5.62 0.60
C MET A 102 7.93 -4.30 1.32
N TRP A 103 8.84 -4.33 2.28
CA TRP A 103 9.24 -3.11 2.99
C TRP A 103 9.89 -2.11 2.05
N HIS A 104 10.79 -2.59 1.19
CA HIS A 104 11.46 -1.77 0.18
C HIS A 104 10.44 -1.18 -0.80
N MET A 105 9.50 -1.99 -1.30
CA MET A 105 8.42 -1.51 -2.16
C MET A 105 7.58 -0.42 -1.48
N MET A 106 7.25 -0.57 -0.20
CA MET A 106 6.50 0.47 0.52
C MET A 106 7.29 1.78 0.64
N LEU A 107 8.61 1.75 0.91
CA LEU A 107 9.44 2.96 0.86
C LEU A 107 9.53 3.56 -0.55
N THR A 108 9.57 2.72 -1.58
CA THR A 108 9.51 3.17 -2.97
C THR A 108 8.16 3.81 -3.29
N VAL A 109 7.05 3.28 -2.77
CA VAL A 109 5.72 3.91 -2.87
C VAL A 109 5.72 5.27 -2.16
N ASP A 110 6.24 5.35 -0.94
CA ASP A 110 6.35 6.60 -0.18
C ASP A 110 7.11 7.68 -0.98
N LEU A 111 8.22 7.29 -1.60
CA LEU A 111 9.05 8.16 -2.44
C LEU A 111 8.33 8.60 -3.73
N LEU A 112 7.64 7.67 -4.41
CA LEU A 112 7.13 7.92 -5.76
C LEU A 112 5.71 8.49 -5.79
N LYS A 113 5.03 8.53 -4.64
CA LYS A 113 3.70 9.13 -4.49
C LYS A 113 3.74 10.66 -4.56
N HIS A 114 4.91 11.28 -4.45
CA HIS A 114 5.05 12.74 -4.56
C HIS A 114 4.37 13.28 -5.83
N GLY A 115 3.70 14.43 -5.71
CA GLY A 115 2.93 15.04 -6.80
C GLY A 115 1.57 14.39 -7.09
N ILE A 116 1.18 13.32 -6.39
CA ILE A 116 -0.18 12.78 -6.45
C ILE A 116 -1.05 13.48 -5.39
N PRO A 117 -2.10 14.24 -5.81
CA PRO A 117 -2.89 15.07 -4.90
C PRO A 117 -3.88 14.26 -4.07
N ASP A 118 -4.38 14.88 -2.99
CA ASP A 118 -5.52 14.37 -2.22
C ASP A 118 -6.77 14.19 -3.12
N PRO A 119 -7.46 13.01 -3.07
CA PRO A 119 -8.68 12.76 -3.85
C PRO A 119 -9.77 13.82 -3.72
N SER A 120 -9.87 14.48 -2.56
CA SER A 120 -10.86 15.52 -2.26
C SER A 120 -10.55 16.89 -2.89
N CYS A 121 -9.31 17.09 -3.34
CA CYS A 121 -8.85 18.32 -3.99
C CYS A 121 -9.02 18.28 -5.52
N ILE A 122 -9.33 17.11 -6.09
CA ILE A 122 -9.49 16.95 -7.52
C ILE A 122 -10.82 17.56 -7.96
N THR A 123 -10.77 18.79 -8.49
CA THR A 123 -11.97 19.53 -8.86
C THR A 123 -12.78 18.72 -9.90
N PRO A 124 -14.09 18.48 -9.69
CA PRO A 124 -14.95 17.94 -10.72
C PRO A 124 -15.01 18.93 -11.88
N LEU A 125 -14.77 18.51 -13.13
CA LEU A 125 -14.90 19.37 -14.32
C LEU A 125 -16.33 19.90 -14.57
N HIS A 126 -17.29 19.69 -13.65
CA HIS A 126 -18.70 19.98 -13.88
C HIS A 126 -19.24 21.21 -13.13
N SER A 127 -18.39 22.18 -12.80
CA SER A 127 -18.85 23.46 -12.22
C SER A 127 -18.14 24.68 -12.81
N GLN A 128 -17.85 24.65 -14.12
CA GLN A 128 -17.50 25.86 -14.88
C GLN A 128 -18.48 26.08 -16.03
N SER A 129 -19.69 26.52 -15.67
CA SER A 129 -20.47 27.41 -16.51
C SER A 129 -21.11 28.47 -15.62
N SER A 130 -20.31 29.49 -15.31
CA SER A 130 -20.79 30.83 -14.99
C SER A 130 -19.60 31.77 -15.00
N THR A 131 -19.44 32.46 -16.11
CA THR A 131 -18.64 33.69 -16.28
C THR A 131 -18.80 34.65 -15.09
N LEU A 132 -17.69 35.04 -14.44
CA LEU A 132 -17.39 36.43 -14.11
C LEU A 132 -15.95 36.58 -13.57
N GLY A 133 -15.19 37.54 -14.12
CA GLY A 133 -14.26 38.36 -13.34
C GLY A 133 -12.80 37.90 -13.26
N LEU A 134 -11.99 38.38 -14.19
CA LEU A 134 -10.54 38.48 -14.12
C LEU A 134 -10.11 39.38 -12.95
N HIS A 135 -9.27 38.93 -12.02
CA HIS A 135 -8.28 39.78 -11.35
C HIS A 135 -7.08 38.95 -10.90
N LYS A 136 -5.95 39.16 -11.58
CA LYS A 136 -4.60 38.85 -11.10
C LYS A 136 -4.26 39.82 -9.98
N GLU A 137 -3.74 39.35 -8.85
CA GLU A 137 -2.61 40.00 -8.18
C GLU A 137 -1.94 39.05 -7.17
N GLY A 138 -0.64 39.23 -7.01
CA GLY A 138 0.29 38.22 -6.51
C GLY A 138 0.14 37.88 -5.04
N LYS A 139 0.35 36.59 -4.75
CA LYS A 139 1.35 36.13 -3.78
C LYS A 139 1.68 34.68 -4.11
N ASP A 140 2.93 34.44 -4.48
CA ASP A 140 3.59 33.13 -4.40
C ASP A 140 3.46 32.62 -2.96
N LYS A 141 2.35 31.97 -2.67
CA LYS A 141 2.31 30.90 -1.71
C LYS A 141 2.22 29.67 -2.58
N VAL A 142 3.34 28.98 -2.74
CA VAL A 142 3.32 27.55 -3.03
C VAL A 142 2.37 26.97 -1.99
N HIS A 143 1.10 26.75 -2.37
CA HIS A 143 0.24 25.88 -1.60
C HIS A 143 0.96 24.55 -1.76
N GLU A 144 1.72 24.14 -0.76
CA GLU A 144 2.05 22.74 -0.57
C GLU A 144 0.68 22.03 -0.63
N VAL A 145 0.39 21.43 -1.78
CA VAL A 145 -0.79 20.62 -1.95
C VAL A 145 -0.60 19.51 -0.93
N GLU A 146 -1.42 19.53 0.11
CA GLU A 146 -1.28 18.60 1.22
C GLU A 146 -1.39 17.18 0.66
N GLU A 147 -0.26 16.46 0.66
CA GLU A 147 -0.18 15.12 0.10
C GLU A 147 -0.81 14.14 1.09
N TYR A 148 -2.07 13.78 0.84
CA TYR A 148 -2.74 12.72 1.57
C TYR A 148 -2.03 11.38 1.34
N ILE A 149 -1.70 10.64 2.40
CA ILE A 149 -1.20 9.26 2.29
C ILE A 149 -1.87 8.37 3.33
N GLY A 150 -2.42 7.25 2.88
CA GLY A 150 -3.09 6.24 3.68
C GLY A 150 -2.15 5.60 4.72
N THR A 151 -2.74 5.07 5.79
CA THR A 151 -1.97 4.46 6.90
C THR A 151 -1.68 3.00 6.59
N PRO A 152 -0.40 2.59 6.45
CA PRO A 152 -0.06 1.19 6.29
C PRO A 152 -0.19 0.44 7.62
N VAL A 153 -0.79 -0.75 7.56
CA VAL A 153 -0.82 -1.73 8.64
C VAL A 153 -0.10 -2.98 8.15
N PHE A 154 1.03 -3.30 8.75
CA PHE A 154 1.82 -4.46 8.37
C PHE A 154 1.23 -5.72 9.00
N VAL A 155 0.93 -6.71 8.17
CA VAL A 155 0.32 -7.97 8.59
C VAL A 155 1.21 -9.11 8.15
N HIS A 156 1.92 -9.73 9.09
CA HIS A 156 2.74 -10.91 8.83
C HIS A 156 1.91 -12.16 9.10
N THR A 157 1.77 -13.02 8.10
CA THR A 157 0.89 -14.19 8.14
C THR A 157 1.66 -15.50 8.05
N LYS A 158 0.98 -16.61 8.35
CA LYS A 158 1.53 -17.98 8.30
C LYS A 158 2.73 -18.18 9.22
N LEU A 159 2.72 -17.50 10.35
CA LEU A 159 3.82 -17.54 11.32
C LEU A 159 3.82 -18.83 12.12
N GLN A 160 5.02 -19.35 12.39
CA GLN A 160 5.20 -20.48 13.29
C GLN A 160 5.27 -20.00 14.74
N ASP A 161 5.06 -20.90 15.70
CA ASP A 161 5.08 -20.55 17.14
C ASP A 161 6.40 -19.88 17.57
N GLN A 162 7.52 -20.29 16.98
CA GLN A 162 8.83 -19.68 17.21
C GLN A 162 8.86 -18.18 16.83
N ASP A 163 8.21 -17.80 15.73
CA ASP A 163 8.20 -16.44 15.20
C ASP A 163 7.35 -15.52 16.09
N LEU A 164 6.40 -16.11 16.81
CA LEU A 164 5.46 -15.42 17.70
C LEU A 164 5.96 -15.34 19.14
N SER A 165 7.19 -15.77 19.42
CA SER A 165 7.79 -15.56 20.73
C SER A 165 7.91 -14.05 21.03
N PRO A 166 7.66 -13.59 22.27
CA PRO A 166 7.76 -12.18 22.64
C PRO A 166 9.06 -11.47 22.19
N PRO A 167 10.27 -12.06 22.31
CA PRO A 167 11.49 -11.40 21.83
C PRO A 167 11.48 -11.17 20.31
N ASN A 168 10.96 -12.13 19.53
CA ASN A 168 10.90 -12.03 18.07
C ASN A 168 9.91 -10.94 17.64
N ILE A 169 8.74 -10.87 18.28
CA ILE A 169 7.76 -9.80 18.03
C ILE A 169 8.38 -8.41 18.28
N VAL A 170 9.07 -8.24 19.41
CA VAL A 170 9.74 -6.97 19.74
C VAL A 170 10.86 -6.65 18.75
N GLN A 171 11.64 -7.63 18.33
CA GLN A 171 12.71 -7.46 17.34
C GLN A 171 12.15 -7.04 15.98
N THR A 172 11.08 -7.68 15.49
CA THR A 172 10.43 -7.32 14.22
C THR A 172 9.86 -5.92 14.27
N LYS A 173 9.17 -5.53 15.36
CA LYS A 173 8.69 -4.16 15.53
C LYS A 173 9.83 -3.14 15.51
N LYS A 174 10.93 -3.43 16.20
CA LYS A 174 12.11 -2.57 16.22
C LYS A 174 12.73 -2.42 14.83
N ALA A 175 12.89 -3.51 14.10
CA ALA A 175 13.42 -3.50 12.74
C ALA A 175 12.54 -2.66 11.81
N LEU A 176 11.22 -2.84 11.88
CA LEU A 176 10.28 -2.10 11.04
C LEU A 176 10.24 -0.60 11.39
N LEU A 177 10.28 -0.24 12.67
CA LEU A 177 10.42 1.16 13.12
C LEU A 177 11.71 1.80 12.61
N GLN A 178 12.83 1.07 12.63
CA GLN A 178 14.10 1.57 12.10
C GLN A 178 14.04 1.74 10.58
N TYR A 179 13.44 0.77 9.88
CA TYR A 179 13.36 0.78 8.42
C TYR A 179 12.50 1.94 7.90
N PHE A 180 11.40 2.25 8.58
CA PHE A 180 10.45 3.31 8.19
C PHE A 180 10.66 4.64 8.95
N GLY A 181 11.73 4.79 9.72
CA GLY A 181 11.91 5.92 10.64
C GLY A 181 11.88 7.32 9.98
N SER A 182 12.28 7.43 8.71
CA SER A 182 12.23 8.67 7.92
C SER A 182 11.00 8.80 7.02
N SER A 183 10.19 7.74 6.92
CA SER A 183 9.06 7.64 6.00
C SER A 183 7.90 8.55 6.39
N SER A 184 7.16 9.07 5.40
CA SER A 184 5.95 9.85 5.65
C SER A 184 4.85 9.02 6.33
N PHE A 185 4.88 7.69 6.17
CA PHE A 185 3.97 6.76 6.87
C PHE A 185 4.07 6.89 8.40
N MET A 186 5.26 7.17 8.93
CA MET A 186 5.51 7.27 10.38
C MET A 186 5.41 8.71 10.91
N ARG A 187 5.61 9.71 10.04
CA ARG A 187 5.67 11.14 10.41
C ARG A 187 4.42 11.66 11.14
N ARG A 188 3.25 11.09 10.84
CA ARG A 188 1.97 11.60 11.32
C ARG A 188 1.60 11.19 12.75
N LYS A 189 2.11 10.06 13.26
CA LYS A 189 1.88 9.66 14.66
C LYS A 189 2.72 10.47 15.66
N CYS A 190 3.82 11.07 15.21
CA CYS A 190 4.70 11.92 16.04
C CYS A 190 4.32 13.41 16.06
N ALA A 191 3.41 13.89 15.21
CA ALA A 191 3.06 15.30 15.09
C ALA A 191 2.40 15.92 16.35
N ASN A 192 2.04 15.10 17.34
CA ASN A 192 1.50 15.57 18.62
C ASN A 192 2.57 15.93 19.67
N LYS A 193 3.87 15.94 19.32
CA LYS A 193 4.92 16.45 20.21
C LYS A 193 5.89 17.37 19.46
N PRO A 194 5.97 18.65 19.83
CA PRO A 194 7.03 19.53 19.32
C PRO A 194 8.30 19.21 20.10
N THR A 195 9.28 18.58 19.45
CA THR A 195 10.64 18.59 19.99
C THR A 195 11.66 18.72 18.88
N ASP A 196 12.23 19.92 18.79
CA ASP A 196 13.46 20.20 18.05
C ASP A 196 14.61 19.37 18.65
N GLN A 197 15.07 18.33 17.96
CA GLN A 197 16.45 17.83 17.97
C GLN A 197 16.63 16.60 17.05
N PRO A 198 17.79 16.43 16.39
CA PRO A 198 18.07 15.26 15.56
C PRO A 198 18.39 14.06 16.47
N ALA A 199 17.39 13.22 16.70
CA ALA A 199 17.46 12.12 17.65
C ALA A 199 17.91 10.81 16.97
N MET A 200 19.22 10.55 16.92
CA MET A 200 19.72 9.20 17.14
C MET A 200 19.51 8.91 18.63
N THR A 201 18.37 8.32 19.00
CA THR A 201 18.11 7.97 20.40
C THR A 201 17.38 6.65 20.48
N GLN A 202 17.76 5.85 21.46
CA GLN A 202 17.31 4.49 21.70
C GLN A 202 15.77 4.42 21.65
N ILE A 203 15.25 3.49 20.82
CA ILE A 203 13.82 3.21 20.70
C ILE A 203 13.30 2.78 22.07
N ASN A 204 12.45 3.60 22.68
CA ASN A 204 11.86 3.30 23.99
C ASN A 204 10.69 2.32 23.82
N ALA A 205 10.30 1.63 24.90
CA ALA A 205 9.16 0.72 24.91
C ALA A 205 7.83 1.40 24.48
N LYS A 206 7.70 2.72 24.68
CA LYS A 206 6.55 3.52 24.25
C LYS A 206 6.49 3.77 22.73
N ASP A 207 7.63 3.72 22.05
CA ASP A 207 7.68 3.89 20.58
C ASP A 207 7.23 2.60 19.85
N THR A 208 7.26 1.46 20.55
CA THR A 208 6.81 0.16 20.04
C THR A 208 5.27 0.08 19.87
N GLU A 209 4.53 1.00 20.50
CA GLU A 209 3.07 1.15 20.31
C GLU A 209 2.69 1.97 19.07
N LEU A 210 3.66 2.66 18.44
CA LEU A 210 3.38 3.55 17.31
C LEU A 210 3.26 2.81 15.98
N LEU A 211 3.73 1.58 15.88
CA LEU A 211 3.71 0.81 14.64
C LEU A 211 2.56 -0.20 14.64
N ASP A 212 1.69 -0.11 13.63
CA ASP A 212 0.61 -1.06 13.43
C ASP A 212 1.18 -2.32 12.75
N LEU A 213 1.82 -3.18 13.55
CA LEU A 213 2.25 -4.52 13.15
C LEU A 213 1.34 -5.56 13.80
N LEU A 214 0.76 -6.42 12.97
CA LEU A 214 -0.03 -7.57 13.38
C LEU A 214 0.58 -8.86 12.86
N MET A 215 0.60 -9.87 13.73
CA MET A 215 1.24 -11.15 13.48
C MET A 215 0.17 -12.24 13.59
N ILE A 216 -0.03 -12.98 12.51
CA ILE A 216 -1.08 -13.99 12.37
C ILE A 216 -0.41 -15.37 12.26
N PRO A 217 -0.71 -16.30 13.18
CA PRO A 217 -0.13 -17.64 13.15
C PRO A 217 -0.57 -18.40 11.89
N TYR A 218 0.13 -19.49 11.59
CA TYR A 218 -0.34 -20.46 10.63
C TYR A 218 -1.65 -21.11 11.11
N LYS A 219 -2.58 -21.35 10.19
CA LYS A 219 -3.84 -22.03 10.51
C LYS A 219 -3.57 -23.53 10.67
N ASN A 220 -3.30 -23.98 11.89
CA ASN A 220 -3.27 -25.40 12.22
C ASN A 220 -4.68 -25.98 12.23
N LYS A 221 -4.84 -27.22 11.74
CA LYS A 221 -6.12 -27.96 11.76
C LYS A 221 -6.43 -28.55 13.15
N ASP A 222 -5.39 -28.80 13.92
CA ASP A 222 -5.46 -29.29 15.29
C ASP A 222 -5.09 -28.12 16.20
N ASP A 223 -6.08 -27.49 16.82
CA ASP A 223 -5.88 -26.60 17.96
C ASP A 223 -5.35 -27.46 19.12
N SER A 224 -4.09 -27.87 19.06
CA SER A 224 -3.47 -28.59 20.17
C SER A 224 -3.35 -27.61 21.35
N PRO A 225 -3.67 -28.06 22.58
CA PRO A 225 -3.56 -27.22 23.78
C PRO A 225 -2.10 -26.88 24.16
N GLU A 226 -1.12 -27.29 23.36
CA GLU A 226 0.30 -27.02 23.55
C GLU A 226 0.78 -25.72 22.89
N ALA A 227 -0.06 -25.07 22.08
CA ALA A 227 0.29 -23.80 21.45
C ALA A 227 0.52 -22.72 22.51
N GLN A 228 1.75 -22.23 22.62
CA GLN A 228 2.14 -21.15 23.54
C GLN A 228 1.63 -19.77 23.07
N CYS A 229 1.00 -19.71 21.90
CA CYS A 229 0.59 -18.46 21.25
C CYS A 229 -0.92 -18.37 21.02
N GLU A 230 -1.36 -17.15 20.67
CA GLU A 230 -2.74 -16.86 20.31
C GLU A 230 -3.18 -17.66 19.08
N SER A 231 -4.46 -18.09 19.06
CA SER A 231 -5.01 -18.84 17.95
C SER A 231 -5.22 -17.99 16.69
N TYR A 232 -5.18 -18.63 15.53
CA TYR A 232 -5.43 -18.01 14.22
C TYR A 232 -6.69 -17.17 14.18
N VAL A 233 -7.80 -17.71 14.71
CA VAL A 233 -9.09 -17.02 14.71
C VAL A 233 -9.04 -15.78 15.62
N SER A 234 -8.46 -15.89 16.81
CA SER A 234 -8.34 -14.78 17.74
C SER A 234 -7.48 -13.64 17.17
N SER A 235 -6.35 -13.96 16.54
CA SER A 235 -5.52 -12.96 15.86
C SER A 235 -6.25 -12.25 14.72
N LEU A 236 -7.14 -12.93 13.98
CA LEU A 236 -7.98 -12.30 12.96
C LEU A 236 -9.03 -11.35 13.55
N TRP A 237 -9.66 -11.72 14.68
CA TRP A 237 -10.57 -10.81 15.40
C TRP A 237 -9.84 -9.56 15.87
N LYS A 238 -8.64 -9.71 16.43
CA LYS A 238 -7.80 -8.58 16.83
C LYS A 238 -7.43 -7.67 15.65
N LEU A 239 -7.03 -8.24 14.51
CA LEU A 239 -6.76 -7.47 13.30
C LEU A 239 -7.98 -6.65 12.91
N ARG A 240 -9.15 -7.29 12.83
CA ARG A 240 -10.39 -6.61 12.47
C ARG A 240 -10.73 -5.49 13.44
N ASP A 241 -10.71 -5.76 14.74
CA ASP A 241 -11.08 -4.79 15.76
C ASP A 241 -10.09 -3.62 15.81
N GLN A 242 -8.80 -3.88 15.59
CA GLN A 242 -7.80 -2.82 15.43
C GLN A 242 -8.10 -1.97 14.19
N VAL A 243 -8.26 -2.57 13.01
CA VAL A 243 -8.54 -1.84 11.76
C VAL A 243 -9.81 -0.99 11.88
N LEU A 244 -10.87 -1.50 12.49
CA LEU A 244 -12.14 -0.77 12.66
C LEU A 244 -12.08 0.34 13.72
N SER A 245 -11.14 0.27 14.66
CA SER A 245 -10.95 1.28 15.71
C SER A 245 -9.85 2.31 15.40
N MET A 246 -9.11 2.12 14.30
CA MET A 246 -8.05 3.03 13.90
C MET A 246 -8.60 4.41 13.51
N ASN A 247 -8.06 5.44 14.16
CA ASN A 247 -8.27 6.83 13.76
C ASN A 247 -7.32 7.18 12.63
N CYS A 248 -7.78 6.95 11.39
CA CYS A 248 -6.99 7.24 10.20
C CYS A 248 -7.13 8.70 9.74
N PRO A 249 -6.11 9.23 9.05
CA PRO A 249 -6.20 10.54 8.41
C PRO A 249 -7.39 10.57 7.46
N SER A 250 -8.24 11.58 7.62
CA SER A 250 -9.28 11.90 6.64
C SER A 250 -8.66 12.68 5.48
N PHE A 251 -9.31 12.62 4.32
CA PHE A 251 -9.03 13.55 3.23
C PHE A 251 -9.23 15.01 3.69
N THR A 252 -8.54 15.96 3.06
CA THR A 252 -8.63 17.39 3.40
C THR A 252 -10.07 17.90 3.36
N ARG A 253 -10.91 17.38 2.47
CA ARG A 253 -12.35 17.68 2.41
C ARG A 253 -13.18 16.40 2.41
N ASN A 254 -14.41 16.51 2.89
CA ASN A 254 -15.37 15.41 2.83
C ASN A 254 -15.66 15.03 1.37
N VAL A 255 -15.56 13.73 1.07
CA VAL A 255 -15.82 13.16 -0.26
C VAL A 255 -16.93 12.13 -0.15
N SER A 256 -17.93 12.19 -1.04
CA SER A 256 -18.95 11.13 -1.13
C SER A 256 -18.36 9.85 -1.75
N GLU A 257 -18.94 8.67 -1.51
CA GLU A 257 -18.49 7.41 -2.16
C GLU A 257 -18.41 7.55 -3.69
N ARG A 258 -19.36 8.29 -4.29
CA ARG A 258 -19.41 8.55 -5.73
C ARG A 258 -18.26 9.45 -6.19
N ASP A 259 -17.99 10.52 -5.46
CA ASP A 259 -16.93 11.45 -5.81
C ASP A 259 -15.56 10.83 -5.55
N TRP A 260 -15.43 9.99 -4.52
CA TRP A 260 -14.24 9.19 -4.25
C TRP A 260 -13.93 8.31 -5.45
N LEU A 261 -14.91 7.56 -5.98
CA LEU A 261 -14.69 6.72 -7.15
C LEU A 261 -14.24 7.52 -8.38
N LYS A 262 -14.86 8.68 -8.63
CA LYS A 262 -14.46 9.56 -9.74
C LYS A 262 -13.06 10.13 -9.55
N SER A 263 -12.71 10.54 -8.33
CA SER A 263 -11.38 11.04 -8.00
C SER A 263 -10.34 9.94 -8.11
N SER A 264 -10.62 8.72 -7.64
CA SER A 264 -9.74 7.56 -7.77
C SER A 264 -9.41 7.23 -9.23
N ALA A 265 -10.39 7.33 -10.13
CA ALA A 265 -10.15 7.16 -11.56
C ALA A 265 -9.21 8.24 -12.13
N LYS A 266 -9.36 9.50 -11.70
CA LYS A 266 -8.44 10.58 -12.11
C LYS A 266 -7.05 10.41 -11.51
N ILE A 267 -6.94 9.98 -10.26
CA ILE A 267 -5.66 9.65 -9.62
C ILE A 267 -4.96 8.55 -10.40
N TRP A 268 -5.70 7.53 -10.83
CA TRP A 268 -5.12 6.47 -11.65
C TRP A 268 -4.51 6.99 -12.96
N GLU A 269 -5.19 7.92 -13.64
CA GLU A 269 -4.60 8.59 -14.82
C GLU A 269 -3.31 9.35 -14.47
N LEU A 270 -3.30 10.09 -13.35
CA LEU A 270 -2.11 10.81 -12.89
C LEU A 270 -0.95 9.86 -12.54
N VAL A 271 -1.23 8.71 -11.92
CA VAL A 271 -0.24 7.69 -11.59
C VAL A 271 0.38 7.11 -12.87
N LYS A 272 -0.45 6.76 -13.86
CA LYS A 272 0.04 6.26 -15.16
C LYS A 272 0.90 7.28 -15.92
N SER A 273 0.58 8.57 -15.80
CA SER A 273 1.33 9.65 -16.44
C SER A 273 2.38 10.30 -15.52
N SER A 274 2.70 9.70 -14.37
CA SER A 274 3.59 10.32 -13.39
C SER A 274 5.02 10.45 -13.94
N PRO A 275 5.57 11.68 -14.04
CA PRO A 275 6.93 11.87 -14.52
C PRO A 275 7.97 11.28 -13.56
N ILE A 276 7.66 11.25 -12.25
CA ILE A 276 8.54 10.72 -11.21
C ILE A 276 8.66 9.20 -11.34
N ILE A 277 7.54 8.50 -11.56
CA ILE A 277 7.55 7.04 -11.80
C ILE A 277 8.29 6.72 -13.12
N ALA A 278 8.06 7.53 -14.16
CA ALA A 278 8.77 7.34 -15.43
C ALA A 278 10.29 7.57 -15.30
N GLU A 279 10.72 8.54 -14.50
CA GLU A 279 12.13 8.77 -14.20
C GLU A 279 12.74 7.61 -13.40
N TYR A 280 12.04 7.13 -12.38
CA TYR A 280 12.46 5.95 -11.62
C TYR A 280 12.65 4.71 -12.53
N SER A 281 11.71 4.48 -13.45
CA SER A 281 11.83 3.40 -14.45
C SER A 281 13.09 3.54 -15.31
N ARG A 282 13.40 4.76 -15.78
CA ARG A 282 14.65 5.04 -16.53
C ARG A 282 15.90 4.80 -15.67
N THR A 283 15.87 5.16 -14.39
CA THR A 283 16.98 4.89 -13.45
C THR A 283 17.21 3.39 -13.30
N LEU A 284 16.15 2.59 -13.12
CA LEU A 284 16.25 1.12 -13.05
C LEU A 284 16.79 0.50 -14.34
N LEU A 285 16.44 1.03 -15.51
CA LEU A 285 17.03 0.61 -16.78
C LEU A 285 18.52 0.93 -16.84
N SER A 286 18.90 2.15 -16.43
CA SER A 286 20.28 2.62 -16.46
C SER A 286 21.21 1.88 -15.50
N SER A 287 20.69 1.39 -14.36
CA SER A 287 21.46 0.61 -13.38
C SER A 287 21.88 -0.76 -13.91
N GLY A 288 21.24 -1.21 -14.99
CA GLY A 288 21.50 -2.50 -15.62
C GLY A 288 20.75 -3.68 -14.97
N MET A 289 19.87 -3.43 -14.01
CA MET A 289 19.08 -4.47 -13.34
C MET A 289 18.08 -5.17 -14.27
N PHE A 290 17.60 -4.48 -15.30
CA PHE A 290 16.56 -4.97 -16.22
C PHE A 290 17.02 -4.95 -17.69
N ARG A 291 18.29 -5.22 -17.96
CA ARG A 291 18.80 -5.28 -19.34
C ARG A 291 18.10 -6.41 -20.11
N ARG A 292 17.74 -6.12 -21.37
CA ARG A 292 17.29 -7.11 -22.34
C ARG A 292 18.40 -8.09 -22.68
#